data_AF-A0A967F8S0-F1
#
_entry.id   AF-A0A967F8S0-F1
#
_cell.length_a   1.000
_cell.length_b   1.000
_cell.length_c   1.000
_cell.angle_alpha   90.00
_cell.angle_beta   90.00
_cell.angle_gamma   90.00
#
_symmetry.space_group_name_H-M   'P 1'
#
loop_
_entity.id
_entity.type
_entity.pdbx_description
1 polymer ?
#
loop_
_entity_poly.entity_id
_entity_poly.type
_entity_poly.pdbx_seq_one_letter_code
_entity_poly.pdbx_strand_id
1 'polypeptide(L)'
;RSISAQKLALSPEQYLRVRDHLLETVQPENRDYLYDYFTDNCSTRVRDVIDLALDGALSGHFTQRPARLNFREQTRRLTAMDFWYYLGLEAGLGSPVDRPRDRWEEMFIPGVLADSLVGLSLAETAGPAAGERLLLYASSRAEPAADPPDVWSRYLLLGILLAAAAWASGRFLSTVLGEGLLLAWALLAGTAGCVLAGLWGLTDHHAAGSNVNLLLFLPLALLAPLRAPKKVVAVLMLAATVTAAMLALVPGGQYNLDVLAFAAPLNLVCSALLWRGPALFGQR
;
A
#
# COMPACT_ATOMS: atom_id res chain seq x y z
N ARG A 1 -2.34 19.89 -1.75
CA ARG A 1 -3.15 19.58 -2.96
C ARG A 1 -4.09 20.75 -3.19
N SER A 2 -4.54 20.94 -4.43
CA SER A 2 -5.54 21.97 -4.76
C SER A 2 -6.87 21.66 -4.07
N ILE A 3 -7.68 22.68 -3.83
CA ILE A 3 -9.02 22.56 -3.24
C ILE A 3 -10.03 23.05 -4.28
N SER A 4 -11.06 22.26 -4.54
CA SER A 4 -12.14 22.62 -5.45
C SER A 4 -13.49 22.29 -4.81
N ALA A 5 -14.54 22.97 -5.26
CA ALA A 5 -15.92 22.71 -4.88
C ALA A 5 -16.75 22.34 -6.10
N GLN A 6 -17.74 21.47 -5.90
CA GLN A 6 -18.74 21.13 -6.92
C GLN A 6 -20.12 21.31 -6.30
N LYS A 7 -21.02 21.99 -7.02
CA LYS A 7 -22.42 22.10 -6.61
C LYS A 7 -23.18 20.88 -7.10
N LEU A 8 -23.73 20.08 -6.19
CA LEU A 8 -24.60 18.96 -6.55
C LEU A 8 -25.93 19.47 -7.11
N ALA A 9 -26.43 18.79 -8.14
CA ALA A 9 -27.72 19.09 -8.79
C ALA A 9 -28.87 18.35 -8.09
N LEU A 10 -29.05 18.60 -6.79
CA LEU A 10 -30.08 17.95 -5.97
C LEU A 10 -31.41 18.72 -6.03
N SER A 11 -32.53 17.99 -6.06
CA SER A 11 -33.85 18.55 -5.77
C SER A 11 -33.95 19.03 -4.31
N PRO A 12 -34.93 19.87 -3.96
CA PRO A 12 -35.19 20.24 -2.56
C PRO A 12 -35.37 19.02 -1.65
N GLU A 13 -36.08 17.99 -2.11
CA GLU A 13 -36.33 16.76 -1.37
C GLU A 13 -35.03 15.96 -1.17
N GLN A 14 -34.22 15.81 -2.22
CA GLN A 14 -32.91 15.15 -2.15
C GLN A 14 -31.95 15.88 -1.20
N TYR A 15 -31.96 17.21 -1.23
CA TYR A 15 -31.19 18.04 -0.29
C TYR A 15 -31.63 17.83 1.16
N LEU A 16 -32.94 17.79 1.43
CA LEU A 16 -33.46 17.53 2.77
C LEU A 16 -33.05 16.14 3.28
N ARG A 17 -33.04 15.12 2.41
CA ARG A 17 -32.52 13.78 2.76
C ARG A 17 -31.05 13.83 3.19
N VAL A 18 -30.20 14.51 2.44
CA VAL A 18 -28.78 14.69 2.82
C VAL A 18 -28.67 15.39 4.17
N ARG A 19 -29.39 16.51 4.35
CA ARG A 19 -29.36 17.27 5.60
C ARG A 19 -29.76 16.40 6.78
N ASP A 20 -30.89 15.70 6.69
CA ASP A 20 -31.44 14.90 7.79
C ASP A 20 -30.51 13.75 8.14
N HIS A 21 -29.95 13.07 7.13
CA HIS A 21 -28.95 12.04 7.34
C HIS A 21 -27.67 12.56 8.03
N LEU A 22 -27.18 13.74 7.64
CA LEU A 22 -26.00 14.35 8.27
C LEU A 22 -26.28 14.81 9.71
N LEU A 23 -27.47 15.34 9.98
CA LEU A 23 -27.90 15.72 11.33
C LEU A 23 -28.06 14.51 12.25
N GLU A 24 -28.49 13.37 11.72
CA GLU A 24 -28.52 12.11 12.45
C GLU A 24 -27.11 11.55 12.68
N THR A 25 -26.26 11.57 11.66
CA THR A 25 -24.90 11.02 11.72
C THR A 25 -24.01 11.79 12.69
N VAL A 26 -24.20 13.11 12.85
CA VAL A 26 -23.37 13.93 13.76
C VAL A 26 -23.74 13.75 15.25
N GLN A 27 -24.83 13.04 15.56
CA GLN A 27 -25.23 12.78 16.95
C GLN A 27 -24.14 11.96 17.67
N PRO A 28 -23.95 12.17 18.99
CA PRO A 28 -22.91 11.48 19.76
C PRO A 28 -22.91 9.95 19.60
N GLU A 29 -24.09 9.35 19.41
CA GLU A 29 -24.29 7.92 19.26
C GLU A 29 -23.90 7.38 17.87
N ASN A 30 -23.83 8.24 16.85
CA ASN A 30 -23.67 7.86 15.43
C ASN A 30 -22.37 8.37 14.77
N ARG A 31 -21.70 9.36 15.39
CA ARG A 31 -20.60 10.10 14.75
C ARG A 31 -19.29 9.31 14.61
N ASP A 32 -19.12 8.26 15.43
CA ASP A 32 -17.90 7.46 15.47
C ASP A 32 -18.08 6.22 14.58
N TYR A 33 -17.09 5.95 13.75
CA TYR A 33 -17.07 4.77 12.88
C TYR A 33 -15.66 4.18 12.78
N LEU A 34 -15.59 2.88 12.45
CA LEU A 34 -14.32 2.20 12.24
C LEU A 34 -13.79 2.55 10.86
N TYR A 35 -12.82 3.46 10.81
CA TYR A 35 -12.23 3.92 9.56
C TYR A 35 -11.46 2.80 8.86
N ASP A 36 -11.81 2.55 7.59
CA ASP A 36 -11.03 1.74 6.65
C ASP A 36 -10.63 2.60 5.45
N TYR A 37 -9.32 2.71 5.20
CA TYR A 37 -8.81 3.60 4.15
C TYR A 37 -9.38 3.31 2.75
N PHE A 38 -9.72 2.06 2.42
CA PHE A 38 -10.17 1.68 1.09
C PHE A 38 -11.68 1.57 0.96
N THR A 39 -12.37 1.15 2.02
CA THR A 39 -13.81 0.83 1.95
C THR A 39 -14.69 1.76 2.76
N ASP A 40 -14.15 2.38 3.82
CA ASP A 40 -14.91 3.23 4.74
C ASP A 40 -14.10 4.45 5.19
N ASN A 41 -14.00 5.43 4.28
CA ASN A 41 -13.20 6.63 4.44
C ASN A 41 -14.02 7.90 4.17
N CYS A 42 -13.37 9.06 4.28
CA CYS A 42 -14.03 10.35 4.06
C CYS A 42 -14.68 10.51 2.67
N SER A 43 -14.10 9.89 1.64
CA SER A 43 -14.64 9.91 0.28
C SER A 43 -15.81 8.94 0.13
N THR A 44 -15.69 7.70 0.62
CA THR A 44 -16.77 6.72 0.52
C THR A 44 -17.98 7.13 1.36
N ARG A 45 -17.77 7.73 2.54
CA ARG A 45 -18.86 8.31 3.34
C ARG A 45 -19.61 9.40 2.57
N VAL A 46 -18.90 10.31 1.91
CA VAL A 46 -19.54 11.35 1.08
C VAL A 46 -20.25 10.73 -0.13
N ARG A 47 -19.61 9.76 -0.80
CA ARG A 47 -20.21 9.00 -1.91
C ARG A 47 -21.53 8.35 -1.50
N ASP A 48 -21.56 7.68 -0.36
CA ASP A 48 -22.70 6.91 0.12
C ASP A 48 -23.87 7.83 0.49
N VAL A 49 -23.60 9.00 1.09
CA VAL A 49 -24.62 10.02 1.36
C VAL A 49 -25.19 10.61 0.06
N ILE A 50 -24.35 10.81 -0.96
CA ILE A 50 -24.81 11.26 -2.28
C ILE A 50 -25.66 10.18 -2.95
N ASP A 51 -25.24 8.91 -2.89
CA ASP A 51 -26.01 7.80 -3.46
C ASP A 51 -27.37 7.62 -2.77
N LEU A 52 -27.43 7.77 -1.44
CA LEU A 52 -28.67 7.82 -0.66
C LEU A 52 -29.59 8.94 -1.17
N ALA A 53 -29.04 10.13 -1.41
CA ALA A 53 -29.80 11.26 -1.92
C ALA A 53 -30.34 11.04 -3.34
N LEU A 54 -29.65 10.21 -4.13
CA LEU A 54 -29.97 9.88 -5.52
C LEU A 54 -30.68 8.53 -5.67
N ASP A 55 -31.24 7.98 -4.59
CA ASP A 55 -31.98 6.70 -4.58
C ASP A 55 -31.21 5.54 -5.22
N GLY A 56 -29.90 5.46 -4.97
CA GLY A 56 -29.05 4.38 -5.49
C GLY A 56 -28.60 4.55 -6.94
N ALA A 57 -28.87 5.70 -7.57
CA ALA A 57 -28.51 5.91 -8.97
C ALA A 57 -26.98 5.90 -9.20
N LEU A 58 -26.18 6.33 -8.23
CA LEU A 58 -24.73 6.36 -8.34
C LEU A 58 -24.15 4.95 -8.28
N SER A 59 -24.53 4.16 -7.27
CA SER A 59 -24.10 2.76 -7.12
C SER A 59 -24.64 1.88 -8.26
N GLY A 60 -25.91 2.04 -8.63
CA GLY A 60 -26.53 1.31 -9.74
C GLY A 60 -25.82 1.54 -11.09
N HIS A 61 -25.24 2.72 -11.28
CA HIS A 61 -24.46 3.05 -12.48
C HIS A 61 -23.01 2.54 -12.42
N PHE A 62 -22.33 2.71 -11.29
CA PHE A 62 -20.86 2.53 -11.24
C PHE A 62 -20.38 1.17 -10.74
N THR A 63 -21.21 0.37 -10.07
CA THR A 63 -20.85 -1.02 -9.68
C THR A 63 -20.74 -1.97 -10.87
N GLN A 64 -21.39 -1.65 -11.98
CA GLN A 64 -21.35 -2.45 -13.22
C GLN A 64 -20.20 -2.05 -14.17
N ARG A 65 -19.39 -1.07 -13.77
CA ARG A 65 -18.30 -0.54 -14.61
C ARG A 65 -16.95 -0.85 -13.95
N PRO A 66 -15.96 -1.34 -14.71
CA PRO A 66 -14.64 -1.58 -14.14
C PRO A 66 -14.01 -0.26 -13.68
N ALA A 67 -13.27 -0.32 -12.58
CA ALA A 67 -12.36 0.74 -12.16
C ALA A 67 -11.27 0.92 -13.22
N ARG A 68 -10.69 2.12 -13.27
CA ARG A 68 -9.49 2.36 -14.07
C ARG A 68 -8.26 1.76 -13.39
N LEU A 69 -8.16 1.92 -12.08
CA LEU A 69 -7.07 1.42 -11.25
C LEU A 69 -7.62 0.68 -10.02
N ASN A 70 -6.94 -0.37 -9.58
CA ASN A 70 -7.22 -1.01 -8.30
C ASN A 70 -6.65 -0.19 -7.11
N PHE A 71 -6.86 -0.70 -5.89
CA PHE A 71 -6.42 -0.05 -4.67
C PHE A 71 -4.89 0.09 -4.58
N ARG A 72 -4.13 -0.93 -4.99
CA ARG A 72 -2.66 -0.84 -5.01
C ARG A 72 -2.18 0.20 -6.00
N GLU A 73 -2.71 0.21 -7.21
CA GLU A 73 -2.32 1.13 -8.27
C GLU A 73 -2.62 2.59 -7.88
N GLN A 74 -3.78 2.86 -7.29
CA GLN A 74 -4.09 4.17 -6.73
C GLN A 74 -3.10 4.55 -5.61
N THR A 75 -2.79 3.61 -4.70
CA THR A 75 -1.83 3.86 -3.61
C THR A 75 -0.45 4.20 -4.15
N ARG A 76 0.07 3.39 -5.08
CA ARG A 76 1.39 3.59 -5.71
C ARG A 76 1.46 4.95 -6.41
N ARG A 77 0.48 5.26 -7.24
CA ARG A 77 0.35 6.53 -7.95
C ARG A 77 0.35 7.73 -7.01
N LEU A 78 -0.43 7.66 -5.92
CA LEU A 78 -0.65 8.78 -5.00
C LEU A 78 0.52 9.02 -4.03
N THR A 79 1.37 8.03 -3.82
CA THR A 79 2.45 8.06 -2.82
C THR A 79 3.86 7.97 -3.41
N ALA A 80 4.00 7.82 -4.73
CA ALA A 80 5.27 7.58 -5.43
C ALA A 80 6.39 8.59 -5.12
N MET A 81 6.04 9.82 -4.75
CA MET A 81 6.98 10.90 -4.44
C MET A 81 7.58 10.78 -3.03
N ASP A 82 6.92 10.05 -2.12
CA ASP A 82 7.36 9.90 -0.73
C ASP A 82 8.13 8.58 -0.57
N PHE A 83 9.44 8.61 -0.85
CA PHE A 83 10.28 7.42 -1.01
C PHE A 83 10.10 6.33 0.07
N TRP A 84 10.20 6.70 1.36
CA TRP A 84 10.09 5.75 2.47
C TRP A 84 8.66 5.37 2.80
N TYR A 85 7.74 6.33 2.69
CA TYR A 85 6.32 6.09 2.94
C TYR A 85 5.75 5.11 1.92
N TYR A 86 6.06 5.30 0.64
CA TYR A 86 5.74 4.38 -0.44
C TYR A 86 6.25 2.96 -0.15
N LEU A 87 7.54 2.81 0.18
CA LEU A 87 8.12 1.49 0.42
C LEU A 87 7.47 0.79 1.64
N GLY A 88 7.15 1.56 2.69
CA GLY A 88 6.45 1.05 3.86
C GLY A 88 5.02 0.58 3.54
N LEU A 89 4.28 1.33 2.73
CA LEU A 89 2.95 0.92 2.26
C LEU A 89 3.03 -0.34 1.38
N GLU A 90 3.92 -0.37 0.40
CA GLU A 90 4.08 -1.54 -0.47
C GLU A 90 4.51 -2.78 0.32
N ALA A 91 5.30 -2.63 1.38
CA ALA A 91 5.64 -3.70 2.31
C ALA A 91 4.42 -4.18 3.12
N GLY A 92 3.61 -3.24 3.63
CA GLY A 92 2.45 -3.52 4.49
C GLY A 92 1.22 -4.08 3.77
N LEU A 93 0.99 -3.66 2.53
CA LEU A 93 -0.19 -4.03 1.75
C LEU A 93 -0.06 -5.42 1.11
N GLY A 94 -1.05 -6.28 1.36
CA GLY A 94 -1.12 -7.64 0.85
C GLY A 94 -1.98 -7.79 -0.41
N SER A 95 -2.26 -9.03 -0.81
CA SER A 95 -3.03 -9.33 -2.03
C SER A 95 -4.47 -8.77 -2.12
N PRO A 96 -5.21 -8.45 -1.04
CA PRO A 96 -6.56 -7.89 -1.18
C PRO A 96 -6.64 -6.56 -1.93
N VAL A 97 -5.58 -5.75 -1.91
CA VAL A 97 -5.55 -4.46 -2.63
C VAL A 97 -5.19 -4.58 -4.12
N ASP A 98 -4.74 -5.77 -4.56
CA ASP A 98 -4.40 -6.06 -5.97
C ASP A 98 -5.60 -6.49 -6.82
N ARG A 99 -6.74 -6.78 -6.18
CA ARG A 99 -7.92 -7.30 -6.86
C ARG A 99 -8.52 -6.25 -7.81
N PRO A 100 -9.04 -6.66 -8.98
CA PRO A 100 -9.87 -5.78 -9.81
C PRO A 100 -10.99 -5.15 -8.99
N ARG A 101 -11.31 -3.89 -9.30
CA ARG A 101 -12.34 -3.10 -8.63
C ARG A 101 -13.34 -2.58 -9.64
N ASP A 102 -14.52 -2.23 -9.16
CA ASP A 102 -15.47 -1.44 -9.93
C ASP A 102 -15.24 0.07 -9.73
N ARG A 103 -15.85 0.89 -10.58
CA ARG A 103 -15.69 2.34 -10.53
C ARG A 103 -16.27 2.92 -9.25
N TRP A 104 -17.26 2.28 -8.64
CA TRP A 104 -17.84 2.67 -7.35
C TRP A 104 -16.84 2.51 -6.20
N GLU A 105 -16.11 1.40 -6.14
CA GLU A 105 -15.03 1.16 -5.19
C GLU A 105 -13.86 2.14 -5.40
N GLU A 106 -13.53 2.49 -6.65
CA GLU A 106 -12.45 3.46 -6.96
C GLU A 106 -12.76 4.88 -6.43
N MET A 107 -14.01 5.20 -6.11
CA MET A 107 -14.43 6.47 -5.50
C MET A 107 -13.98 6.65 -4.04
N PHE A 108 -13.26 5.68 -3.46
CA PHE A 108 -12.51 5.91 -2.21
C PHE A 108 -11.48 7.04 -2.35
N ILE A 109 -11.11 7.40 -3.59
CA ILE A 109 -10.35 8.60 -3.92
C ILE A 109 -11.31 9.78 -4.23
N PRO A 110 -11.21 10.91 -3.50
CA PRO A 110 -12.11 12.06 -3.70
C PRO A 110 -12.16 12.62 -5.13
N GLY A 111 -11.02 12.61 -5.83
CA GLY A 111 -10.97 13.04 -7.23
C GLY A 111 -11.79 12.14 -8.15
N VAL A 112 -11.77 10.82 -7.91
CA VAL A 112 -12.53 9.83 -8.68
C VAL A 112 -14.02 10.00 -8.45
N LEU A 113 -14.46 10.21 -7.20
CA LEU A 113 -15.85 10.57 -6.88
C LEU A 113 -16.28 11.83 -7.64
N ALA A 114 -15.51 12.91 -7.50
CA ALA A 114 -15.81 14.19 -8.11
C ALA A 114 -15.84 14.14 -9.65
N ASP A 115 -14.99 13.32 -10.29
CA ASP A 115 -15.03 13.12 -11.75
C ASP A 115 -16.29 12.33 -12.15
N SER A 116 -16.65 11.32 -11.36
CA SER A 116 -17.77 10.43 -11.65
C SER A 116 -19.13 11.14 -11.52
N LEU A 117 -19.25 12.12 -10.61
CA LEU A 117 -20.46 12.94 -10.46
C LEU A 117 -20.73 13.85 -11.67
N VAL A 118 -19.68 14.33 -12.34
CA VAL A 118 -19.82 15.12 -13.59
C VAL A 118 -20.24 14.21 -14.76
N GLY A 119 -19.79 12.95 -14.75
CA GLY A 119 -20.11 11.97 -15.80
C GLY A 119 -21.50 11.32 -15.66
N LEU A 120 -22.15 11.42 -14.50
CA LEU A 120 -23.46 10.82 -14.25
C LEU A 120 -24.58 11.78 -14.69
N SER A 121 -25.37 11.41 -15.69
CA SER A 121 -26.59 12.14 -16.05
C SER A 121 -27.79 11.63 -15.26
N LEU A 122 -28.50 12.54 -14.60
CA LEU A 122 -29.72 12.21 -13.84
C LEU A 122 -30.95 12.39 -14.73
N ALA A 123 -31.88 11.42 -14.65
CA ALA A 123 -33.11 11.44 -15.44
C ALA A 123 -34.01 12.65 -15.09
N GLU A 124 -33.99 13.10 -13.84
CA GLU A 124 -34.82 14.20 -13.32
C GLU A 124 -34.37 15.58 -13.79
N THR A 125 -33.07 15.78 -14.00
CA THR A 125 -32.49 17.09 -14.38
C THR A 125 -32.05 17.16 -15.83
N ALA A 126 -32.08 16.03 -16.56
CA ALA A 126 -31.53 15.86 -17.92
C ALA A 126 -30.06 16.35 -18.07
N GLY A 127 -29.34 16.44 -16.94
CA GLY A 127 -28.01 17.03 -16.83
C GLY A 127 -27.12 16.28 -15.82
N PRO A 128 -25.87 16.70 -15.63
CA PRO A 128 -24.94 16.01 -14.74
C PRO A 128 -25.37 16.11 -13.27
N ALA A 129 -25.02 15.10 -12.46
CA ALA A 129 -25.33 15.04 -11.03
C ALA A 129 -24.58 16.12 -10.21
N ALA A 130 -23.50 16.66 -10.75
CA ALA A 130 -22.80 17.83 -10.22
C ALA A 130 -22.42 18.81 -11.33
N GLY A 131 -22.41 20.10 -10.98
CA GLY A 131 -21.88 21.16 -11.83
C GLY A 131 -20.35 21.12 -11.96
N GLU A 132 -19.81 22.06 -12.73
CA GLU A 132 -18.36 22.20 -12.92
C GLU A 132 -17.61 22.44 -11.60
N ARG A 133 -16.32 22.08 -11.60
CA ARG A 133 -15.41 22.32 -10.47
C ARG A 133 -15.05 23.79 -10.36
N LEU A 134 -15.41 24.41 -9.25
CA LEU A 134 -14.89 25.70 -8.85
C LEU A 134 -13.57 25.51 -8.11
N LEU A 135 -12.45 25.97 -8.68
CA LEU A 135 -11.16 25.96 -8.02
C LEU A 135 -11.11 27.03 -6.93
N LEU A 136 -11.03 26.60 -5.67
CA LEU A 136 -10.95 27.49 -4.51
C LEU A 136 -9.49 27.80 -4.12
N TYR A 137 -8.60 26.84 -4.34
CA TYR A 137 -7.17 26.99 -4.07
C TYR A 137 -6.34 26.15 -5.04
N ALA A 138 -5.37 26.78 -5.70
CA ALA A 138 -4.39 26.11 -6.54
C ALA A 138 -3.14 25.78 -5.73
N SER A 139 -2.79 24.50 -5.64
CA SER A 139 -1.56 24.08 -4.97
C SER A 139 -0.36 24.18 -5.91
N SER A 140 0.80 24.58 -5.39
CA SER A 140 2.07 24.54 -6.11
C SER A 140 2.72 23.15 -6.15
N ARG A 141 2.15 22.16 -5.43
CA ARG A 141 2.64 20.78 -5.47
C ARG A 141 2.23 20.13 -6.79
N ALA A 142 3.17 19.39 -7.40
CA ALA A 142 2.88 18.59 -8.57
C ALA A 142 1.70 17.63 -8.30
N GLU A 143 0.82 17.48 -9.27
CA GLU A 143 -0.23 16.48 -9.20
C GLU A 143 0.38 15.08 -9.33
N PRO A 144 -0.19 14.07 -8.64
CA PRO A 144 0.22 12.69 -8.86
C PRO A 144 0.01 12.30 -10.33
N ALA A 145 0.99 11.60 -10.91
CA ALA A 145 0.94 11.05 -12.26
C ALA A 145 -0.38 10.31 -12.49
N ALA A 146 -0.91 10.22 -13.72
CA ALA A 146 -2.18 9.52 -13.97
C ALA A 146 -2.09 8.01 -13.64
N ASP A 147 -0.96 7.39 -13.93
CA ASP A 147 -0.72 5.96 -13.72
C ASP A 147 0.35 5.73 -12.64
N PRO A 148 0.34 4.58 -11.97
CA PRO A 148 1.39 4.24 -11.02
C PRO A 148 2.76 4.20 -11.72
N PRO A 149 3.76 4.95 -11.24
CA PRO A 149 5.06 4.96 -11.88
C PRO A 149 5.86 3.68 -11.58
N ASP A 150 6.73 3.30 -12.51
CA ASP A 150 7.72 2.24 -12.31
C ASP A 150 8.91 2.78 -11.54
N VAL A 151 8.98 2.40 -10.26
CA VAL A 151 9.99 2.90 -9.32
C VAL A 151 10.92 1.83 -8.79
N TRP A 152 10.68 0.54 -9.08
CA TRP A 152 11.43 -0.59 -8.52
C TRP A 152 12.96 -0.47 -8.65
N SER A 153 13.46 0.15 -9.72
CA SER A 153 14.90 0.30 -9.98
C SER A 153 15.62 1.13 -8.92
N ARG A 154 14.96 2.14 -8.33
CA ARG A 154 15.52 2.96 -7.25
C ARG A 154 15.69 2.14 -5.96
N TYR A 155 14.75 1.24 -5.73
CA TYR A 155 14.75 0.33 -4.59
C TYR A 155 15.76 -0.80 -4.76
N LEU A 156 15.91 -1.32 -5.99
CA LEU A 156 16.98 -2.26 -6.32
C LEU A 156 18.35 -1.63 -6.11
N LEU A 157 18.57 -0.43 -6.65
CA LEU A 157 19.84 0.28 -6.48
C LEU A 157 20.17 0.47 -4.99
N LEU A 158 19.19 0.92 -4.20
CA LEU A 158 19.37 1.06 -2.75
C LEU A 158 19.70 -0.27 -2.08
N GLY A 159 18.96 -1.35 -2.38
CA GLY A 159 19.20 -2.69 -1.85
C GLY A 159 20.61 -3.20 -2.17
N ILE A 160 21.05 -3.03 -3.42
CA ILE A 160 22.41 -3.39 -3.87
C ILE A 160 23.46 -2.54 -3.14
N LEU A 161 23.28 -1.22 -3.04
CA LEU A 161 24.24 -0.33 -2.39
C LEU A 161 24.40 -0.68 -0.91
N LEU A 162 23.30 -0.94 -0.19
CA LEU A 162 23.34 -1.34 1.21
C LEU A 162 24.01 -2.72 1.39
N ALA A 163 23.66 -3.68 0.54
CA ALA A 163 24.27 -5.01 0.56
C ALA A 163 25.78 -4.97 0.24
N ALA A 164 26.17 -4.19 -0.76
CA ALA A 164 27.56 -3.99 -1.16
C ALA A 164 28.34 -3.23 -0.08
N ALA A 165 27.77 -2.19 0.53
CA ALA A 165 28.39 -1.46 1.62
C ALA A 165 28.63 -2.35 2.84
N ALA A 166 27.66 -3.18 3.22
CA ALA A 166 27.82 -4.13 4.32
C ALA A 166 28.90 -5.17 4.02
N TRP A 167 28.89 -5.75 2.81
CA TRP A 167 29.91 -6.70 2.37
C TRP A 167 31.32 -6.08 2.32
N ALA A 168 31.45 -4.89 1.71
CA ALA A 168 32.71 -4.16 1.61
C ALA A 168 33.25 -3.75 2.99
N SER A 169 32.36 -3.36 3.92
CA SER A 169 32.74 -3.06 5.30
C SER A 169 33.35 -4.29 5.99
N GLY A 170 32.76 -5.47 5.79
CA GLY A 170 33.34 -6.73 6.28
C GLY A 170 34.69 -7.05 5.66
N ARG A 171 34.83 -6.80 4.34
CA ARG A 171 36.02 -7.16 3.56
C ARG A 171 37.21 -6.23 3.76
N PHE A 172 36.97 -4.93 3.89
CA PHE A 172 38.00 -3.89 3.83
C PHE A 172 38.17 -3.11 5.13
N LEU A 173 37.17 -3.08 6.02
CA LEU A 173 37.23 -2.34 7.27
C LEU A 173 37.37 -3.28 8.47
N SER A 174 36.30 -3.99 8.82
CA SER A 174 36.26 -4.90 9.96
C SER A 174 35.20 -5.97 9.76
N THR A 175 35.59 -7.20 10.05
CA THR A 175 34.73 -8.39 10.00
C THR A 175 33.47 -8.20 10.85
N VAL A 176 33.65 -7.64 12.05
CA VAL A 176 32.61 -7.35 13.04
C VAL A 176 31.62 -6.31 12.50
N LEU A 177 32.09 -5.30 11.78
CA LEU A 177 31.22 -4.26 11.22
C LEU A 177 30.33 -4.84 10.10
N GLY A 178 30.91 -5.58 9.16
CA GLY A 178 30.13 -6.21 8.08
C GLY A 178 29.10 -7.22 8.60
N GLU A 179 29.51 -8.09 9.53
CA GLU A 179 28.59 -9.02 10.20
C GLU A 179 27.52 -8.29 11.01
N GLY A 180 27.90 -7.23 11.73
CA GLY A 180 26.98 -6.40 12.51
C GLY A 180 25.90 -5.73 11.67
N LEU A 181 26.27 -5.17 10.50
CA LEU A 181 25.31 -4.55 9.58
C LEU A 181 24.29 -5.55 9.02
N LEU A 182 24.73 -6.77 8.71
CA LEU A 182 23.83 -7.79 8.16
C LEU A 182 23.01 -8.51 9.24
N LEU A 183 23.53 -8.58 10.47
CA LEU A 183 22.74 -8.94 11.63
C LEU A 183 21.67 -7.89 11.93
N ALA A 184 22.01 -6.60 11.84
CA ALA A 184 21.05 -5.51 11.98
C ALA A 184 19.94 -5.61 10.93
N TRP A 185 20.28 -5.95 9.67
CA TRP A 185 19.29 -6.26 8.65
C TRP A 185 18.39 -7.44 9.03
N ALA A 186 18.96 -8.57 9.48
CA ALA A 186 18.16 -9.74 9.89
C ALA A 186 17.20 -9.41 11.05
N LEU A 187 17.63 -8.61 12.02
CA LEU A 187 16.79 -8.15 13.12
C LEU A 187 15.69 -7.20 12.66
N LEU A 188 16.00 -6.26 11.76
CA LEU A 188 15.03 -5.36 11.16
C LEU A 188 13.98 -6.14 10.36
N ALA A 189 14.43 -7.05 9.49
CA ALA A 189 13.56 -7.88 8.67
C ALA A 189 12.69 -8.81 9.52
N GLY A 190 13.24 -9.41 10.56
CA GLY A 190 12.48 -10.24 11.49
C GLY A 190 11.43 -9.43 12.27
N THR A 191 11.77 -8.23 12.72
CA THR A 191 10.84 -7.32 13.40
C THR A 191 9.72 -6.86 12.48
N ALA A 192 10.06 -6.44 11.26
CA ALA A 192 9.09 -6.09 10.22
C ALA A 192 8.17 -7.28 9.91
N GLY A 193 8.72 -8.49 9.87
CA GLY A 193 7.96 -9.73 9.74
C GLY A 193 6.94 -9.94 10.84
N CYS A 194 7.33 -9.75 12.10
CA CYS A 194 6.40 -9.83 13.22
C CYS A 194 5.27 -8.80 13.11
N VAL A 195 5.57 -7.57 12.67
CA VAL A 195 4.56 -6.54 12.41
C VAL A 195 3.60 -6.98 11.31
N LEU A 196 4.10 -7.48 10.17
CA LEU A 196 3.26 -7.96 9.07
C LEU A 196 2.39 -9.16 9.48
N ALA A 197 2.97 -10.12 10.20
CA ALA A 197 2.23 -11.26 10.73
C ALA A 197 1.14 -10.84 11.74
N GLY A 198 1.44 -9.83 12.58
CA GLY A 198 0.47 -9.24 13.49
C GLY A 198 -0.67 -8.54 12.77
N LEU A 199 -0.36 -7.70 11.77
CA LEU A 199 -1.38 -7.04 10.96
C LEU A 199 -2.32 -8.05 10.29
N TRP A 200 -1.77 -9.13 9.73
CA TRP A 200 -2.55 -10.16 9.06
C TRP A 200 -3.34 -11.05 10.05
N GLY A 201 -2.71 -11.52 11.13
CA GLY A 201 -3.28 -12.55 11.99
C GLY A 201 -3.97 -12.06 13.26
N LEU A 202 -3.71 -10.82 13.70
CA LEU A 202 -4.11 -10.30 15.01
C LEU A 202 -4.93 -9.01 14.94
N THR A 203 -5.21 -8.47 13.75
CA THR A 203 -5.96 -7.22 13.57
C THR A 203 -6.97 -7.33 12.44
N ASP A 204 -7.93 -6.40 12.40
CA ASP A 204 -8.93 -6.31 11.32
C ASP A 204 -8.40 -5.59 10.05
N HIS A 205 -7.07 -5.43 9.91
CA HIS A 205 -6.45 -4.82 8.73
C HIS A 205 -6.47 -5.77 7.53
N HIS A 206 -7.65 -5.97 6.94
CA HIS A 206 -7.84 -6.83 5.77
C HIS A 206 -6.91 -6.48 4.61
N ALA A 207 -6.59 -5.20 4.39
CA ALA A 207 -5.66 -4.75 3.35
C ALA A 207 -4.23 -5.31 3.50
N ALA A 208 -3.82 -5.69 4.72
CA ALA A 208 -2.51 -6.30 5.00
C ALA A 208 -2.52 -7.84 4.94
N GLY A 209 -3.69 -8.45 4.67
CA GLY A 209 -3.85 -9.90 4.67
C GLY A 209 -3.19 -10.61 3.49
N SER A 210 -2.86 -11.89 3.65
CA SER A 210 -2.25 -12.74 2.61
C SER A 210 -1.06 -12.04 1.92
N ASN A 211 -0.17 -11.46 2.73
CA ASN A 211 0.91 -10.61 2.27
C ASN A 211 2.20 -11.40 2.00
N VAL A 212 2.55 -11.52 0.71
CA VAL A 212 3.75 -12.22 0.22
C VAL A 212 5.04 -11.62 0.78
N ASN A 213 5.05 -10.33 1.16
CA ASN A 213 6.23 -9.68 1.74
C ASN A 213 6.65 -10.28 3.08
N LEU A 214 5.78 -11.04 3.76
CA LEU A 214 6.16 -11.80 4.96
C LEU A 214 7.29 -12.82 4.68
N LEU A 215 7.42 -13.29 3.43
CA LEU A 215 8.54 -14.13 3.01
C LEU A 215 9.85 -13.35 2.91
N LEU A 216 9.80 -12.08 2.52
CA LEU A 216 10.97 -11.19 2.43
C LEU A 216 11.41 -10.70 3.82
N PHE A 217 10.44 -10.52 4.71
CA PHE A 217 10.61 -10.12 6.09
C PHE A 217 10.24 -11.28 7.01
N LEU A 218 11.03 -12.36 6.98
CA LEU A 218 10.70 -13.58 7.71
C LEU A 218 10.86 -13.37 9.23
N PRO A 219 9.83 -13.57 10.07
CA PRO A 219 9.94 -13.40 11.53
C PRO A 219 11.08 -14.21 12.17
N LEU A 220 11.36 -15.40 11.62
CA LEU A 220 12.44 -16.29 12.07
C LEU A 220 13.84 -15.70 11.86
N ALA A 221 14.00 -14.62 11.09
CA ALA A 221 15.26 -13.89 10.98
C ALA A 221 15.73 -13.31 12.34
N LEU A 222 14.81 -13.12 13.31
CA LEU A 222 15.16 -12.76 14.69
C LEU A 222 16.06 -13.78 15.39
N LEU A 223 16.13 -15.02 14.89
CA LEU A 223 16.99 -16.07 15.45
C LEU A 223 18.44 -15.98 14.93
N ALA A 224 18.75 -15.07 13.99
CA ALA A 224 20.08 -14.89 13.43
C ALA A 224 21.21 -14.62 14.47
N PRO A 225 20.98 -13.91 15.59
CA PRO A 225 22.00 -13.74 16.63
C PRO A 225 22.34 -15.04 17.39
N LEU A 226 21.45 -16.03 17.38
CA LEU A 226 21.63 -17.27 18.16
C LEU A 226 22.73 -18.16 17.56
N ARG A 227 23.46 -18.89 18.43
CA ARG A 227 24.61 -19.70 18.02
C ARG A 227 24.25 -20.91 17.14
N ALA A 228 23.08 -21.52 17.35
CA ALA A 228 22.76 -22.85 16.82
C ALA A 228 21.94 -22.88 15.50
N PRO A 229 21.04 -21.93 15.17
CA PRO A 229 20.22 -22.04 13.95
C PRO A 229 20.72 -21.22 12.76
N LYS A 230 21.92 -20.64 12.76
CA LYS A 230 22.36 -19.69 11.70
C LYS A 230 22.22 -20.23 10.27
N LYS A 231 22.64 -21.48 10.02
CA LYS A 231 22.50 -22.12 8.70
C LYS A 231 21.04 -22.39 8.33
N VAL A 232 20.20 -22.73 9.32
CA VAL A 232 18.76 -22.93 9.11
C VAL A 232 18.10 -21.61 8.75
N VAL A 233 18.39 -20.53 9.49
CA VAL A 233 17.91 -19.18 9.19
C VAL A 233 18.36 -18.74 7.78
N ALA A 234 19.62 -18.99 7.42
CA ALA A 234 20.13 -18.71 6.08
C ALA A 234 19.32 -19.41 4.97
N VAL A 235 19.08 -20.72 5.12
CA VAL A 235 18.32 -21.50 4.13
C VAL A 235 16.87 -21.00 4.06
N LEU A 236 16.23 -20.75 5.20
CA LEU A 236 14.86 -20.25 5.25
C LEU A 236 14.73 -18.87 4.61
N MET A 237 15.63 -17.93 4.91
CA MET A 237 15.63 -16.60 4.31
C MET A 237 15.85 -16.66 2.79
N LEU A 238 16.80 -17.49 2.34
CA LEU A 238 17.05 -17.69 0.91
C LEU A 238 15.84 -18.32 0.21
N ALA A 239 15.32 -19.41 0.76
CA ALA A 239 14.16 -20.10 0.21
C ALA A 239 12.94 -19.18 0.16
N ALA A 240 12.66 -18.44 1.23
CA ALA A 240 11.54 -17.50 1.28
C ALA A 240 11.71 -16.35 0.25
N THR A 241 12.93 -15.83 0.08
CA THR A 241 13.22 -14.80 -0.94
C THR A 241 13.00 -15.34 -2.36
N VAL A 242 13.45 -16.57 -2.64
CA VAL A 242 13.21 -17.23 -3.93
C VAL A 242 11.72 -17.50 -4.13
N THR A 243 11.00 -17.99 -3.12
CA THR A 243 9.55 -18.20 -3.20
C THR A 243 8.81 -16.89 -3.46
N ALA A 244 9.17 -15.79 -2.79
CA ALA A 244 8.59 -14.47 -3.05
C ALA A 244 8.83 -14.00 -4.49
N ALA A 245 10.03 -14.25 -5.03
CA ALA A 245 10.36 -13.95 -6.42
C ALA A 245 9.57 -14.82 -7.41
N MET A 246 9.37 -16.10 -7.12
CA MET A 246 8.55 -16.98 -7.96
C MET A 246 7.06 -16.59 -7.92
N LEU A 247 6.54 -16.21 -6.75
CA LEU A 247 5.16 -15.74 -6.61
C LEU A 247 4.92 -14.41 -7.34
N ALA A 248 5.93 -13.55 -7.44
CA ALA A 248 5.87 -12.32 -8.23
C ALA A 248 5.65 -12.57 -9.74
N LEU A 249 5.95 -13.78 -10.23
CA LEU A 249 5.74 -14.18 -11.62
C LEU A 249 4.34 -14.78 -11.86
N VAL A 250 3.55 -15.04 -10.81
CA VAL A 250 2.22 -15.64 -10.93
C VAL A 250 1.22 -14.57 -11.38
N PRO A 251 0.56 -14.74 -12.55
CA PRO A 251 -0.47 -13.81 -13.00
C PRO A 251 -1.61 -13.67 -11.99
N GLY A 252 -2.00 -12.44 -11.67
CA GLY A 252 -3.03 -12.17 -10.65
C GLY A 252 -2.55 -12.36 -9.21
N GLY A 253 -1.26 -12.66 -9.00
CA GLY A 253 -0.62 -12.62 -7.68
C GLY A 253 -0.48 -11.20 -7.13
N GLN A 254 -0.08 -11.10 -5.85
CA GLN A 254 0.25 -9.82 -5.23
C GLN A 254 1.39 -9.14 -5.97
N TYR A 255 1.26 -7.86 -6.27
CA TYR A 255 2.40 -7.05 -6.67
C TYR A 255 3.32 -6.80 -5.46
N ASN A 256 4.58 -7.20 -5.59
CA ASN A 256 5.60 -7.03 -4.55
C ASN A 256 6.98 -6.64 -5.11
N LEU A 257 7.04 -6.23 -6.39
CA LEU A 257 8.31 -6.03 -7.10
C LEU A 257 9.21 -4.98 -6.43
N ASP A 258 8.64 -3.87 -5.95
CA ASP A 258 9.39 -2.79 -5.29
C ASP A 258 10.05 -3.26 -3.99
N VAL A 259 9.32 -4.05 -3.19
CA VAL A 259 9.79 -4.60 -1.92
C VAL A 259 10.81 -5.70 -2.16
N LEU A 260 10.54 -6.58 -3.15
CA LEU A 260 11.47 -7.62 -3.58
C LEU A 260 12.79 -7.02 -4.08
N ALA A 261 12.72 -5.98 -4.91
CA ALA A 261 13.88 -5.26 -5.43
C ALA A 261 14.76 -4.70 -4.29
N PHE A 262 14.14 -4.12 -3.26
CA PHE A 262 14.85 -3.63 -2.08
C PHE A 262 15.45 -4.74 -1.21
N ALA A 263 14.63 -5.73 -0.82
CA ALA A 263 14.98 -6.69 0.21
C ALA A 263 15.83 -7.86 -0.30
N ALA A 264 15.66 -8.28 -1.57
CA ALA A 264 16.33 -9.48 -2.07
C ALA A 264 17.87 -9.39 -2.05
N PRO A 265 18.54 -8.29 -2.51
CA PRO A 265 19.99 -8.19 -2.43
C PRO A 265 20.52 -8.34 -0.99
N LEU A 266 19.83 -7.72 -0.02
CA LEU A 266 20.18 -7.79 1.39
C LEU A 266 19.97 -9.20 1.95
N ASN A 267 18.85 -9.85 1.64
CA ASN A 267 18.57 -11.21 2.06
C ASN A 267 19.57 -12.22 1.49
N LEU A 268 19.99 -12.05 0.23
CA LEU A 268 20.99 -12.93 -0.41
C LEU A 268 22.36 -12.82 0.28
N VAL A 269 22.84 -11.60 0.52
CA VAL A 269 24.14 -11.38 1.17
C VAL A 269 24.09 -11.83 2.64
N CYS A 270 23.01 -11.51 3.36
CA CYS A 270 22.81 -11.96 4.74
C CYS A 270 22.77 -13.49 4.84
N SER A 271 22.03 -14.17 3.95
CA SER A 271 21.96 -15.64 3.91
C SER A 271 23.32 -16.27 3.61
N ALA A 272 24.07 -15.74 2.66
CA ALA A 272 25.41 -16.24 2.33
C ALA A 272 26.39 -16.14 3.52
N LEU A 273 26.28 -15.07 4.32
CA LEU A 273 27.08 -14.88 5.53
C LEU A 273 26.67 -15.82 6.66
N LEU A 274 25.37 -15.92 6.94
CA LEU A 274 24.84 -16.83 7.94
C LEU A 274 25.18 -18.31 7.63
N TRP A 275 25.23 -18.67 6.34
CA TRP A 275 25.61 -20.01 5.88
C TRP A 275 27.09 -20.34 6.10
N ARG A 276 27.99 -19.40 5.77
CA ARG A 276 29.45 -19.60 5.84
C ARG A 276 29.98 -19.65 7.28
N GLY A 277 29.26 -19.10 8.26
CA GLY A 277 29.77 -18.96 9.62
C GLY A 277 30.91 -17.92 9.71
N PRO A 278 31.59 -17.78 10.87
CA PRO A 278 32.55 -16.68 11.14
C PRO A 278 33.80 -16.64 10.25
N ALA A 279 33.89 -17.47 9.20
CA ALA A 279 35.08 -17.64 8.37
C ALA A 279 35.21 -16.62 7.21
N LEU A 280 34.21 -15.76 6.96
CA LEU A 280 34.21 -14.92 5.74
C LEU A 280 35.31 -13.86 5.69
N PHE A 281 35.87 -13.51 6.84
CA PHE A 281 36.89 -12.46 6.93
C PHE A 281 38.08 -12.84 7.81
N GLY A 282 38.13 -14.10 8.27
CA GLY A 282 39.16 -14.62 9.17
C GLY A 282 40.14 -15.53 8.46
N GLN A 283 40.94 -14.99 7.54
CA GLN A 283 42.29 -15.47 7.21
C GLN A 283 43.10 -14.30 6.65
N ARG A 284 43.65 -13.47 7.54
CA ARG A 284 44.87 -12.69 7.32
C ARG A 284 45.64 -12.64 8.62
#